data_AF-A0A7W3T919-F1
#
_entry.id   AF-A0A7W3T919-F1
#
_cell.length_a   1.000
_cell.length_b   1.000
_cell.length_c   1.000
_cell.angle_alpha   90.00
_cell.angle_beta   90.00
_cell.angle_gamma   90.00
#
_symmetry.space_group_name_H-M   'P 1'
#
loop_
_entity.id
_entity.type
_entity.pdbx_description
1 polymer ?
#
loop_
_entity_poly.entity_id
_entity_poly.type
_entity_poly.pdbx_seq_one_letter_code
_entity_poly.pdbx_strand_id
1 'polypeptide(L)'
;MGLRVVPHRVARVRRLVEDQLRRWELPELVDTVLLGTSELVANVHRHAGPDNRCTVELVLRGDRLTVIVSDHGPGLPRERRAGRDARSGRGLTLVAALGESWGARAR
;
A
#
# COMPACT_ATOMS: atom_id res chain seq x y z
N MET A 1 15.06 -4.90 8.32
CA MET A 1 14.97 -3.46 8.66
C MET A 1 13.56 -2.96 8.37
N GLY A 2 13.07 -1.86 8.95
CA GLY A 2 11.72 -1.37 8.64
C GLY A 2 11.48 0.12 8.85
N LEU A 3 10.52 0.67 8.11
CA LEU A 3 10.04 2.05 8.20
C LEU A 3 8.56 2.03 8.53
N ARG A 4 8.10 2.87 9.46
CA ARG A 4 6.68 3.06 9.81
C ARG A 4 6.28 4.52 9.65
N VAL A 5 5.18 4.79 8.94
CA VAL A 5 4.67 6.14 8.66
C VAL A 5 3.17 6.20 8.90
N VAL A 6 2.69 7.26 9.56
CA VAL A 6 1.25 7.57 9.68
C VAL A 6 0.90 8.64 8.62
N PRO A 7 0.16 8.32 7.55
CA PRO A 7 -0.21 9.29 6.54
C PRO A 7 -1.21 10.30 7.11
N HIS A 8 -0.84 11.56 7.00
CA HIS A 8 -1.76 12.71 6.99
C HIS A 8 -1.86 13.32 5.58
N ARG A 9 -0.93 12.98 4.66
CA ARG A 9 -0.91 13.36 3.23
C ARG A 9 -0.17 12.31 2.38
N VAL A 10 -0.77 11.89 1.26
CA VAL A 10 -0.20 10.91 0.31
C VAL A 10 1.19 11.30 -0.18
N ALA A 11 1.42 12.58 -0.46
CA ALA A 11 2.72 13.09 -0.92
C ALA A 11 3.87 12.82 0.07
N ARG A 12 3.59 12.85 1.38
CA ARG A 12 4.60 12.58 2.42
C ARG A 12 4.95 11.10 2.48
N VAL A 13 3.97 10.21 2.31
CA VAL A 13 4.21 8.77 2.21
C VAL A 13 5.11 8.47 1.02
N ARG A 14 4.83 9.06 -0.14
CA ARG A 14 5.63 8.82 -1.35
C ARG A 14 7.09 9.16 -1.14
N ARG A 15 7.40 10.35 -0.61
CA ARG A 15 8.78 10.76 -0.32
C ARG A 15 9.48 9.82 0.66
N LEU A 16 8.82 9.49 1.77
CA LEU A 16 9.43 8.63 2.80
C LEU A 16 9.69 7.21 2.31
N VAL A 17 8.78 6.66 1.49
CA VAL A 17 8.94 5.35 0.86
C VAL A 17 10.09 5.38 -0.15
N GLU A 18 10.13 6.39 -1.03
CA GLU A 18 11.21 6.55 -2.00
C GLU A 18 12.58 6.68 -1.33
N ASP A 19 12.71 7.58 -0.35
CA ASP A 19 13.96 7.78 0.37
C ASP A 19 14.41 6.49 1.07
N GLN A 20 13.46 5.70 1.60
CA GLN A 20 13.77 4.44 2.27
C GLN A 20 14.23 3.35 1.30
N LEU A 21 13.62 3.25 0.13
CA LEU A 21 14.03 2.29 -0.90
C LEU A 21 15.43 2.63 -1.44
N ARG A 22 15.71 3.91 -1.65
CA ARG A 22 17.06 4.37 -2.03
C ARG A 22 18.10 4.05 -0.95
N ARG A 23 17.75 4.23 0.33
CA ARG A 23 18.63 3.83 1.46
C ARG A 23 18.84 2.32 1.56
N TRP A 24 17.91 1.51 1.05
CA TRP A 24 18.06 0.06 0.97
C TRP A 24 18.71 -0.41 -0.33
N GLU A 25 19.16 0.51 -1.19
CA GLU A 25 19.76 0.21 -2.48
C GLU A 25 18.81 -0.56 -3.42
N LEU A 26 17.51 -0.23 -3.35
CA LEU A 26 16.45 -0.81 -4.18
C LEU A 26 15.75 0.24 -5.08
N PRO A 27 16.47 1.07 -5.84
CA PRO A 27 15.87 2.14 -6.66
C PRO A 27 14.91 1.61 -7.75
N GLU A 28 15.13 0.40 -8.26
CA GLU A 28 14.29 -0.27 -9.25
C GLU A 28 12.89 -0.61 -8.75
N LEU A 29 12.71 -0.72 -7.43
CA LEU A 29 11.41 -1.01 -6.81
C LEU A 29 10.58 0.25 -6.54
N VAL A 30 11.14 1.45 -6.70
CA VAL A 30 10.49 2.72 -6.31
C VAL A 30 9.12 2.88 -6.95
N ASP A 31 9.03 2.78 -8.28
CA ASP A 31 7.76 3.02 -8.98
C ASP A 31 6.69 1.99 -8.61
N THR A 32 7.08 0.71 -8.59
CA THR A 32 6.22 -0.42 -8.22
C THR A 32 5.67 -0.28 -6.80
N VAL A 33 6.54 -0.01 -5.83
CA VAL A 33 6.17 0.11 -4.42
C VAL A 33 5.33 1.37 -4.18
N LEU A 34 5.65 2.49 -4.84
CA LEU A 34 4.88 3.72 -4.72
C LEU A 34 3.47 3.58 -5.31
N LEU A 35 3.34 2.91 -6.45
CA LEU A 35 2.04 2.62 -7.05
C LEU A 35 1.20 1.72 -6.13
N GLY A 36 1.75 0.57 -5.70
CA GLY A 36 1.06 -0.35 -4.80
C GLY A 36 0.65 0.30 -3.47
N THR A 37 1.56 1.08 -2.86
CA THR A 37 1.27 1.83 -1.64
C THR A 37 0.16 2.86 -1.86
N SER A 38 0.17 3.56 -3.00
CA SER A 38 -0.86 4.55 -3.31
C SER A 38 -2.24 3.93 -3.47
N GLU A 39 -2.34 2.77 -4.13
CA GLU A 39 -3.60 2.02 -4.26
C GLU A 39 -4.14 1.55 -2.91
N LEU A 40 -3.26 1.03 -2.03
CA LEU A 40 -3.66 0.60 -0.69
C LEU A 40 -4.11 1.78 0.18
N VAL A 41 -3.37 2.90 0.18
CA VAL A 41 -3.74 4.11 0.91
C VAL A 41 -5.04 4.72 0.36
N ALA A 42 -5.25 4.70 -0.96
CA ALA A 42 -6.50 5.15 -1.57
C ALA A 42 -7.70 4.27 -1.16
N ASN A 43 -7.50 2.96 -1.03
CA ASN A 43 -8.52 2.05 -0.48
C ASN A 43 -8.90 2.44 0.95
N VAL A 44 -7.91 2.74 1.82
CA VAL A 44 -8.18 3.23 3.19
C VAL A 44 -9.06 4.48 3.14
N HIS A 45 -8.67 5.50 2.39
CA HIS A 45 -9.41 6.77 2.33
C HIS A 45 -10.84 6.62 1.80
N ARG A 46 -11.10 5.58 1.00
CA ARG A 46 -12.42 5.31 0.45
C ARG A 46 -13.30 4.46 1.37
N HIS A 47 -12.70 3.60 2.20
CA HIS A 47 -13.41 2.52 2.88
C HIS A 47 -13.27 2.49 4.41
N ALA A 48 -12.28 3.17 5.00
CA ALA A 48 -11.98 3.10 6.43
C ALA A 48 -12.88 4.00 7.33
N GLY A 49 -13.85 4.70 6.74
CA GLY A 49 -14.79 5.53 7.50
C GLY A 49 -14.18 6.86 7.98
N PRO A 50 -14.83 7.57 8.92
CA PRO A 50 -14.50 8.96 9.27
C PRO A 50 -13.09 9.18 9.81
N ASP A 51 -12.47 8.16 10.42
CA ASP A 51 -11.12 8.29 10.96
C ASP A 51 -10.05 8.37 9.87
N ASN A 52 -10.22 7.70 8.72
CA ASN A 52 -9.33 7.69 7.53
C ASN A 52 -7.81 7.61 7.80
N ARG A 53 -7.41 7.22 9.00
CA ARG A 53 -6.02 7.07 9.42
C ARG A 53 -5.56 5.67 9.07
N CYS A 54 -4.38 5.58 8.50
CA CYS A 54 -3.66 4.32 8.40
C CYS A 54 -2.23 4.43 8.91
N THR A 55 -1.51 3.33 8.86
CA THR A 55 -0.07 3.26 8.99
C THR A 55 0.45 2.52 7.77
N VAL A 56 1.53 3.01 7.17
CA VAL A 56 2.30 2.30 6.15
C VAL A 56 3.59 1.80 6.77
N GLU A 57 3.86 0.50 6.63
CA GLU A 57 5.08 -0.14 7.09
C GLU A 57 5.80 -0.79 5.91
N LEU A 58 7.09 -0.52 5.76
CA LEU A 58 7.98 -1.23 4.85
C LEU A 58 8.82 -2.19 5.67
N VAL A 59 8.86 -3.46 5.29
CA VAL A 59 9.62 -4.50 5.98
C VAL A 59 10.48 -5.24 4.96
N LEU A 60 11.81 -5.12 5.11
CA LEU A 60 12.78 -5.86 4.30
C LEU A 60 13.34 -7.05 5.11
N ARG A 61 13.15 -8.26 4.58
CA ARG A 61 13.63 -9.53 5.15
C ARG A 61 14.31 -10.34 4.04
N GLY A 62 15.64 -10.43 4.09
CA GLY A 62 16.41 -11.00 2.98
C GLY A 62 16.21 -10.17 1.72
N ASP A 63 15.84 -10.83 0.64
CA ASP A 63 15.47 -10.26 -0.66
C ASP A 63 13.99 -9.83 -0.75
N ARG A 64 13.20 -10.07 0.31
CA ARG A 64 11.76 -9.84 0.29
C ARG A 64 11.37 -8.52 0.94
N LEU A 65 10.84 -7.61 0.13
CA LEU A 65 10.20 -6.39 0.57
C LEU A 65 8.68 -6.59 0.74
N THR A 66 8.17 -6.30 1.94
CA THR A 66 6.73 -6.30 2.23
C THR A 66 6.24 -4.90 2.57
N VAL A 67 5.17 -4.46 1.90
CA VAL A 67 4.43 -3.25 2.24
C VAL A 67 3.18 -3.64 3.03
N ILE A 68 3.01 -3.08 4.22
CA ILE A 68 1.85 -3.31 5.07
C ILE A 68 1.12 -1.99 5.25
N VAL A 69 -0.17 -1.97 4.93
CA VAL A 69 -1.05 -0.82 5.22
C VAL A 69 -2.08 -1.29 6.24
N SER A 70 -2.13 -0.61 7.39
CA SER A 70 -3.08 -0.91 8.48
C SER A 70 -3.98 0.28 8.74
N ASP A 71 -5.29 0.08 8.77
CA ASP A 71 -6.29 1.08 9.14
C ASP A 71 -7.22 0.58 10.26
N HIS A 72 -8.16 1.43 10.69
CA HIS A 72 -9.14 1.12 11.75
C HIS A 72 -10.55 0.86 11.20
N GLY A 73 -10.68 0.65 9.89
CA GLY A 73 -11.93 0.35 9.23
C GLY A 73 -12.51 -1.00 9.63
N PRO A 74 -13.85 -1.17 9.55
CA PRO A 74 -14.55 -2.34 10.08
C PRO A 74 -14.45 -3.60 9.18
N GLY A 75 -13.64 -3.60 8.13
CA GLY A 75 -13.65 -4.66 7.13
C GLY A 75 -12.31 -4.90 6.44
N LEU A 76 -12.17 -6.09 5.86
CA LEU A 76 -11.02 -6.44 5.04
C LEU A 76 -11.23 -6.00 3.58
N PRO A 77 -10.17 -5.55 2.89
CA PRO A 77 -10.26 -5.23 1.49
C PRO A 77 -10.62 -6.49 0.70
N ARG A 78 -11.63 -6.38 -0.17
CA ARG A 78 -12.07 -7.47 -1.04
C ARG A 78 -11.67 -7.19 -2.46
N GLU A 79 -10.99 -8.14 -3.09
CA GLU A 79 -10.69 -8.04 -4.50
C GLU A 79 -12.00 -8.08 -5.29
N ARG A 80 -12.14 -7.13 -6.21
CA ARG A 80 -13.30 -7.06 -7.10
C ARG A 80 -12.78 -7.13 -8.53
N ARG A 81 -13.38 -8.00 -9.35
CA ARG A 81 -13.20 -7.92 -10.79
C ARG A 81 -13.95 -6.69 -11.28
N ALA A 82 -13.22 -5.59 -11.43
CA ALA A 82 -13.74 -4.38 -12.02
C ALA A 82 -13.98 -4.64 -13.52
N GLY A 83 -15.19 -4.34 -14.02
CA GLY A 83 -15.47 -4.36 -15.46
C GLY A 83 -14.59 -3.35 -16.21
N ARG A 84 -14.46 -3.52 -17.54
CA ARG A 84 -13.57 -2.72 -18.39
C ARG A 84 -13.75 -1.19 -18.22
N ASP A 85 -15.00 -0.76 -17.99
CA ASP A 85 -15.38 0.66 -17.85
C ASP A 85 -15.48 1.13 -16.39
N ALA A 86 -15.21 0.25 -15.43
CA ALA A 86 -15.31 0.60 -14.02
C ALA A 86 -14.19 1.57 -13.63
N ARG A 87 -14.58 2.76 -13.14
CA ARG A 87 -13.66 3.81 -12.66
C ARG A 87 -13.08 3.50 -11.27
N SER A 88 -13.46 2.37 -10.66
CA SER A 88 -13.08 1.95 -9.31
C SER A 88 -12.99 0.42 -9.22
N GLY A 89 -12.33 -0.10 -8.18
CA GLY A 89 -12.26 -1.53 -7.89
C GLY A 89 -11.06 -2.27 -8.49
N ARG A 90 -10.15 -1.58 -9.19
CA ARG A 90 -8.93 -2.18 -9.76
C ARG A 90 -7.74 -2.22 -8.80
N GLY A 91 -7.81 -1.52 -7.67
CA GLY A 91 -6.65 -1.30 -6.80
C GLY A 91 -5.99 -2.58 -6.31
N LEU A 92 -6.78 -3.56 -5.82
CA LEU A 92 -6.21 -4.84 -5.39
C LEU A 92 -5.73 -5.70 -6.57
N THR A 93 -6.34 -5.61 -7.74
CA THR A 93 -5.84 -6.28 -8.95
C THR A 93 -4.50 -5.70 -9.39
N LEU A 94 -4.31 -4.37 -9.27
CA LEU A 94 -3.01 -3.74 -9.51
C LEU A 94 -1.98 -4.21 -8.47
N VAL A 95 -2.32 -4.22 -7.18
CA VAL A 95 -1.43 -4.73 -6.13
C VAL A 95 -1.04 -6.19 -6.40
N ALA A 96 -1.99 -7.03 -6.82
CA ALA A 96 -1.75 -8.42 -7.17
C ALA A 96 -0.81 -8.58 -8.39
N ALA A 97 -0.86 -7.65 -9.34
CA ALA A 97 0.01 -7.67 -10.52
C ALA A 97 1.43 -7.11 -10.24
N LEU A 98 1.60 -6.28 -9.20
CA LEU A 98 2.86 -5.59 -8.88
C LEU A 98 3.80 -6.39 -7.98
N GLY A 99 3.30 -7.41 -7.27
CA GLY A 99 4.08 -8.19 -6.32
C GLY A 99 3.87 -9.69 -6.48
N GLU A 100 4.76 -10.48 -5.89
CA GLU A 100 4.65 -11.94 -5.89
C GLU A 100 3.41 -12.46 -5.16
N SER A 101 2.97 -11.73 -4.14
CA SER A 101 1.82 -12.11 -3.31
C SER A 101 1.26 -10.91 -2.57
N TRP A 102 -0.02 -10.97 -2.22
CA TRP A 102 -0.68 -10.01 -1.33
C TRP A 102 -1.67 -10.74 -0.42
N GLY A 103 -2.08 -10.08 0.66
CA GLY A 103 -3.10 -10.61 1.57
C GLY A 103 -3.64 -9.54 2.51
N ALA A 104 -4.68 -9.91 3.27
CA ALA A 104 -5.27 -9.05 4.29
C ALA A 104 -5.63 -9.89 5.51
N ARG A 105 -5.49 -9.31 6.71
CA ARG A 105 -5.85 -9.95 7.98
C ARG A 105 -6.45 -8.93 8.92
N ALA A 106 -7.37 -9.37 9.77
CA ALA A 106 -7.83 -8.57 10.89
C ALA A 106 -6.65 -8.34 11.86
N ARG A 107 -6.67 -7.19 12.53
CA ARG A 107 -5.62 -6.83 13.48
C ARG A 107 -5.82 -7.52 14.82
#